data_AF-A0A1S1QLD6-F1
#
_entry.id   AF-A0A1S1QLD6-F1
#
_cell.length_a   1.000
_cell.length_b   1.000
_cell.length_c   1.000
_cell.angle_alpha   90.00
_cell.angle_beta   90.00
_cell.angle_gamma   90.00
#
_symmetry.space_group_name_H-M   'P 1'
#
loop_
_entity.id
_entity.type
_entity.pdbx_description
1 polymer ?
#
loop_
_entity_poly.entity_id
_entity_poly.type
_entity_poly.pdbx_seq_one_letter_code
_entity_poly.pdbx_strand_id
1 'polypeptide(L)'
;MAVPRSGVNAIDVGGAPMLLTVTGGGDAIHLARTADSSSPGQSAVPDFYFDTSRRWDSTAVANYTAAELLAPRWAETTLCGRVWAVMAGGEGGPLREDGEVAFAPTCRRCLTLIDRYYPKPPADPRFSLVAQLAADVVCEQGFAEVRGVPGDQQTELRKEIRKLVRDRTGHTTKTFCRDSTVYIECREVYSQHAAEHARAGAEAISEYLAADGEPRPRRPADWVVSWETWNVD
;
A
#
# COMPACT_ATOMS: atom_id res chain seq x y z
N MET A 1 -33.57 12.49 -22.64
CA MET A 1 -32.45 11.54 -22.80
C MET A 1 -32.39 10.70 -21.54
N ALA A 2 -32.49 9.37 -21.63
CA ALA A 2 -32.37 8.51 -20.44
C ALA A 2 -30.94 8.58 -19.92
N VAL A 3 -30.76 8.84 -18.62
CA VAL A 3 -29.45 8.78 -17.96
C VAL A 3 -28.97 7.33 -18.04
N PRO A 4 -27.74 7.05 -18.53
CA PRO A 4 -27.22 5.69 -18.54
C PRO A 4 -27.19 5.16 -17.10
N ARG A 5 -27.76 3.97 -16.89
CA ARG A 5 -27.78 3.33 -15.58
C ARG A 5 -26.42 2.70 -15.29
N SER A 6 -25.90 2.96 -14.09
CA SER A 6 -24.63 2.45 -13.61
C SER A 6 -24.72 0.97 -13.24
N GLY A 7 -23.63 0.24 -13.44
CA GLY A 7 -23.52 -1.16 -13.02
C GLY A 7 -23.20 -1.32 -11.54
N VAL A 8 -22.89 -2.55 -11.14
CA VAL A 8 -22.32 -2.85 -9.81
C VAL A 8 -21.03 -2.07 -9.56
N ASN A 9 -20.83 -1.60 -8.34
CA ASN A 9 -19.60 -0.96 -7.89
C ASN A 9 -18.52 -2.01 -7.58
N ALA A 10 -17.83 -2.45 -8.62
CA ALA A 10 -16.77 -3.45 -8.56
C ALA A 10 -15.49 -2.93 -9.22
N ILE A 11 -14.35 -3.40 -8.71
CA ILE A 11 -13.02 -3.10 -9.25
C ILE A 11 -12.41 -4.37 -9.86
N ASP A 12 -11.51 -4.20 -10.83
CA ASP A 12 -10.70 -5.30 -11.34
C ASP A 12 -9.45 -5.48 -10.46
N VAL A 13 -9.26 -6.71 -9.99
CA VAL A 13 -8.11 -7.10 -9.18
C VAL A 13 -7.42 -8.27 -9.86
N GLY A 14 -6.38 -7.97 -10.66
CA GLY A 14 -5.60 -8.98 -11.38
C GLY A 14 -6.44 -9.78 -12.39
N GLY A 15 -7.39 -9.12 -13.07
CA GLY A 15 -8.31 -9.74 -14.03
C GLY A 15 -9.54 -10.41 -13.39
N ALA A 16 -9.68 -10.33 -12.05
CA ALA A 16 -10.84 -10.85 -11.32
C ALA A 16 -11.71 -9.68 -10.81
N PRO A 17 -13.00 -9.61 -11.17
CA PRO A 17 -13.89 -8.59 -10.64
C PRO A 17 -14.16 -8.82 -9.14
N MET A 18 -14.06 -7.76 -8.34
CA MET A 18 -14.34 -7.77 -6.91
C MET A 18 -15.28 -6.62 -6.52
N LEU A 19 -16.35 -6.94 -5.80
CA LEU A 19 -17.36 -5.99 -5.35
C LEU A 19 -16.86 -5.18 -4.16
N LEU A 20 -17.05 -3.86 -4.17
CA LEU A 20 -16.86 -3.02 -3.00
C LEU A 20 -18.09 -3.13 -2.09
N THR A 21 -17.86 -3.44 -0.82
CA THR A 21 -18.91 -3.81 0.13
C THR A 21 -18.74 -3.12 1.48
N VAL A 22 -19.85 -2.90 2.16
CA VAL A 22 -19.90 -2.44 3.55
C VAL A 22 -20.33 -3.57 4.48
N THR A 23 -19.77 -3.58 5.69
CA THR A 23 -20.10 -4.55 6.74
C THR A 23 -20.95 -3.88 7.82
N GLY A 24 -21.79 -4.66 8.52
CA GLY A 24 -22.61 -4.12 9.61
C GLY A 24 -21.73 -3.75 10.82
N GLY A 25 -21.30 -2.50 10.90
CA GLY A 25 -20.60 -1.96 12.09
C GLY A 25 -19.23 -1.32 11.85
N GLY A 26 -18.88 -0.90 10.63
CA GLY A 26 -17.67 -0.10 10.42
C GLY A 26 -17.61 0.61 9.06
N ASP A 27 -16.81 1.69 9.01
CA ASP A 27 -16.65 2.57 7.83
C ASP A 27 -15.65 2.02 6.80
N ALA A 28 -15.05 0.87 7.09
CA ALA A 28 -14.10 0.27 6.18
C ALA A 28 -14.82 -0.34 4.96
N ILE A 29 -14.28 -0.07 3.78
CA ILE A 29 -14.74 -0.65 2.53
C ILE A 29 -13.97 -1.94 2.30
N HIS A 30 -14.73 -3.03 2.14
CA HIS A 30 -14.23 -4.38 1.96
C HIS A 30 -14.44 -4.86 0.53
N LEU A 31 -13.71 -5.92 0.14
CA LEU A 31 -13.92 -6.58 -1.14
C LEU A 31 -14.62 -7.91 -0.98
N ALA A 32 -15.61 -8.20 -1.81
CA ALA A 32 -16.15 -9.54 -2.00
C ALA A 32 -15.76 -10.07 -3.39
N ARG A 33 -15.37 -11.34 -3.45
CA ARG A 33 -15.02 -12.01 -4.71
C ARG A 33 -16.28 -12.45 -5.44
N THR A 34 -16.17 -12.84 -6.70
CA THR A 34 -17.22 -13.67 -7.31
C THR A 34 -17.35 -14.99 -6.56
N ALA A 35 -18.57 -15.49 -6.43
CA ALA A 35 -18.82 -16.79 -5.85
C ALA A 35 -18.18 -17.90 -6.71
N ASP A 36 -17.65 -18.91 -6.05
CA ASP A 36 -17.18 -20.12 -6.72
C ASP A 36 -18.38 -20.88 -7.31
N SER A 37 -18.15 -21.69 -8.35
CA SER A 37 -19.20 -22.48 -9.01
C SER A 37 -19.97 -23.43 -8.08
N SER A 38 -19.42 -23.73 -6.91
CA SER A 38 -19.99 -24.60 -5.89
C SER A 38 -20.83 -23.88 -4.83
N SER A 39 -20.84 -22.55 -4.79
CA SER A 39 -21.61 -21.76 -3.81
C SER A 39 -22.68 -20.95 -4.53
N PRO A 40 -23.93 -20.90 -4.02
CA PRO A 40 -24.85 -19.87 -4.48
C PRO A 40 -24.20 -18.50 -4.22
N GLY A 41 -24.19 -17.65 -5.24
CA GLY A 41 -23.74 -16.28 -5.08
C GLY A 41 -24.79 -15.42 -4.39
N GLN A 42 -24.34 -14.33 -3.78
CA GLN A 42 -25.15 -13.28 -3.19
C GLN A 42 -25.29 -12.12 -4.18
N SER A 43 -26.47 -11.49 -4.18
CA SER A 43 -26.75 -10.24 -4.90
C SER A 43 -25.99 -9.07 -4.28
N ALA A 44 -25.58 -8.09 -5.10
CA ALA A 44 -24.84 -6.92 -4.62
C ALA A 44 -25.66 -6.08 -3.62
N VAL A 45 -26.99 -6.10 -3.76
CA VAL A 45 -27.92 -5.47 -2.82
C VAL A 45 -29.09 -6.43 -2.55
N PRO A 46 -29.72 -6.37 -1.37
CA PRO A 46 -30.98 -7.07 -1.12
C PRO A 46 -32.14 -6.60 -2.01
N ASP A 47 -33.03 -7.51 -2.39
CA ASP A 47 -34.19 -7.24 -3.27
C ASP A 47 -35.11 -6.13 -2.73
N PHE A 48 -35.16 -5.92 -1.41
CA PHE A 48 -36.00 -4.91 -0.79
C PHE A 48 -35.65 -3.47 -1.23
N TYR A 49 -34.46 -3.24 -1.79
CA TYR A 49 -34.07 -1.94 -2.36
C TYR A 49 -34.87 -1.57 -3.62
N PHE A 50 -35.57 -2.54 -4.23
CA PHE A 50 -36.45 -2.35 -5.38
C PHE A 50 -37.93 -2.50 -5.02
N ASP A 51 -38.26 -2.68 -3.73
CA ASP A 51 -39.63 -2.82 -3.25
C ASP A 51 -40.29 -1.43 -3.13
N THR A 52 -41.02 -1.05 -4.18
CA THR A 52 -41.73 0.24 -4.27
C THR A 52 -42.84 0.41 -3.24
N SER A 53 -43.23 -0.65 -2.52
CA SER A 53 -44.18 -0.57 -1.42
C SER A 53 -43.56 0.00 -0.13
N ARG A 54 -42.23 0.02 -0.03
CA ARG A 54 -41.50 0.54 1.12
C ARG A 54 -41.09 2.00 0.90
N ARG A 55 -41.73 2.90 1.65
CA ARG A 55 -41.60 4.38 1.59
C ARG A 55 -40.20 4.98 1.82
N TRP A 56 -39.17 4.20 2.15
CA TRP A 56 -37.80 4.71 2.32
C TRP A 56 -37.11 4.69 0.96
N ASP A 57 -37.56 5.58 0.07
CA ASP A 57 -37.13 5.59 -1.32
C ASP A 57 -35.68 6.12 -1.41
N SER A 58 -34.72 5.19 -1.46
CA SER A 58 -33.39 5.53 -1.96
C SER A 58 -33.50 5.73 -3.47
N THR A 59 -33.81 6.96 -3.86
CA THR A 59 -33.87 7.39 -5.26
C THR A 59 -32.59 7.06 -6.04
N ALA A 60 -31.47 6.87 -5.35
CA ALA A 60 -30.20 6.55 -5.95
C ALA A 60 -30.11 5.13 -6.50
N VAL A 61 -30.90 4.15 -6.01
CA VAL A 61 -30.95 2.80 -6.64
C VAL A 61 -31.51 2.86 -8.06
N ALA A 62 -32.37 3.84 -8.36
CA ALA A 62 -32.93 4.02 -9.70
C ALA A 62 -31.87 4.36 -10.77
N ASN A 63 -30.70 4.86 -10.34
CA ASN A 63 -29.55 5.14 -11.19
C ASN A 63 -28.76 3.88 -11.54
N TYR A 64 -29.06 2.73 -10.93
CA TYR A 64 -28.37 1.47 -11.16
C TYR A 64 -29.18 0.51 -12.04
N THR A 65 -28.46 -0.40 -12.70
CA THR A 65 -29.07 -1.51 -13.45
C THR A 65 -29.51 -2.61 -12.48
N ALA A 66 -30.82 -2.69 -12.23
CA ALA A 66 -31.41 -3.66 -11.29
C ALA A 66 -31.00 -5.11 -11.56
N ALA A 67 -30.97 -5.53 -12.83
CA ALA A 67 -30.58 -6.88 -13.22
C ALA A 67 -29.13 -7.22 -12.81
N GLU A 68 -28.23 -6.24 -12.79
CA GLU A 68 -26.84 -6.47 -12.36
C GLU A 68 -26.71 -6.49 -10.83
N LEU A 69 -27.44 -5.63 -10.13
CA LEU A 69 -27.42 -5.58 -8.67
C LEU A 69 -28.03 -6.84 -8.03
N LEU A 70 -29.06 -7.41 -8.66
CA LEU A 70 -29.77 -8.59 -8.19
C LEU A 70 -29.18 -9.92 -8.69
N ALA A 71 -28.15 -9.88 -9.53
CA ALA A 71 -27.51 -11.10 -10.00
C ALA A 71 -26.74 -11.79 -8.85
N PRO A 72 -26.99 -13.08 -8.56
CA PRO A 72 -26.33 -13.81 -7.47
C PRO A 72 -24.91 -14.21 -7.85
N ARG A 73 -24.00 -13.23 -7.84
CA ARG A 73 -22.63 -13.36 -8.39
C ARG A 73 -21.53 -13.35 -7.35
N TRP A 74 -21.79 -12.84 -6.15
CA TRP A 74 -20.74 -12.48 -5.20
C TRP A 74 -20.65 -13.47 -4.05
N ALA A 75 -19.47 -13.72 -3.53
CA ALA A 75 -19.29 -14.57 -2.36
C ALA A 75 -19.96 -13.94 -1.12
N GLU A 76 -20.56 -14.75 -0.26
CA GLU A 76 -21.26 -14.29 0.97
C GLU A 76 -20.32 -13.58 1.97
N THR A 77 -19.02 -13.87 1.88
CA THR A 77 -17.99 -13.25 2.73
C THR A 77 -17.01 -12.43 1.91
N THR A 78 -16.58 -11.32 2.51
CA THR A 78 -15.47 -10.50 2.03
C THR A 78 -14.16 -11.29 1.99
N LEU A 79 -13.16 -10.77 1.27
CA LEU A 79 -11.82 -11.33 1.15
C LEU A 79 -11.15 -11.53 2.52
N CYS A 80 -11.46 -10.67 3.50
CA CYS A 80 -10.97 -10.81 4.88
C CYS A 80 -11.86 -11.68 5.79
N GLY A 81 -12.86 -12.38 5.24
CA GLY A 81 -13.73 -13.33 5.95
C GLY A 81 -14.88 -12.71 6.75
N ARG A 82 -15.13 -11.39 6.61
CA ARG A 82 -16.31 -10.76 7.22
C ARG A 82 -17.54 -10.95 6.35
N VAL A 83 -18.69 -11.18 6.98
CA VAL A 83 -20.01 -11.06 6.33
C VAL A 83 -20.26 -9.60 5.97
N TRP A 84 -20.76 -9.35 4.78
CA TRP A 84 -21.10 -8.02 4.29
C TRP A 84 -22.61 -7.90 4.06
N ALA A 85 -23.12 -6.67 4.13
CA ALA A 85 -24.56 -6.41 4.11
C ALA A 85 -25.04 -5.92 2.75
N VAL A 86 -24.28 -5.00 2.14
CA VAL A 86 -24.64 -4.37 0.86
C VAL A 86 -23.36 -3.88 0.17
N MET A 87 -23.43 -3.75 -1.15
CA MET A 87 -22.44 -3.03 -1.95
C MET A 87 -22.25 -1.59 -1.46
N ALA A 88 -21.06 -1.02 -1.62
CA ALA A 88 -20.82 0.40 -1.42
C ALA A 88 -21.33 1.21 -2.62
N GLY A 89 -21.80 2.45 -2.41
CA GLY A 89 -22.19 3.33 -3.52
C GLY A 89 -21.00 3.59 -4.46
N GLY A 90 -21.26 3.70 -5.76
CA GLY A 90 -20.28 4.01 -6.79
C GLY A 90 -20.80 5.07 -7.76
N GLU A 91 -20.61 4.87 -9.05
CA GLU A 91 -21.00 5.82 -10.12
C GLU A 91 -22.50 6.17 -10.14
N GLY A 92 -23.38 5.27 -9.65
CA GLY A 92 -24.82 5.57 -9.53
C GLY A 92 -25.18 6.42 -8.31
N GLY A 93 -24.19 6.82 -7.50
CA GLY A 93 -24.37 7.51 -6.23
C GLY A 93 -24.50 6.57 -5.03
N PRO A 94 -24.72 7.09 -3.82
CA PRO A 94 -24.86 6.29 -2.61
C PRO A 94 -26.13 5.44 -2.65
N LEU A 95 -26.11 4.20 -2.17
CA LEU A 95 -27.30 3.33 -2.20
C LEU A 95 -28.37 3.70 -1.15
N ARG A 96 -28.06 4.61 -0.23
CA ARG A 96 -28.96 5.16 0.79
C ARG A 96 -28.71 6.65 0.89
N GLU A 97 -29.69 7.39 1.40
CA GLU A 97 -29.60 8.84 1.55
C GLU A 97 -28.46 9.28 2.49
N ASP A 98 -28.13 8.44 3.48
CA ASP A 98 -27.04 8.59 4.44
C ASP A 98 -25.77 7.80 4.06
N GLY A 99 -25.77 7.19 2.87
CA GLY A 99 -24.65 6.37 2.39
C GLY A 99 -23.55 7.20 1.75
N GLU A 100 -22.33 6.66 1.78
CA GLU A 100 -21.18 7.24 1.08
C GLU A 100 -20.84 6.44 -0.19
N VAL A 101 -20.20 7.12 -1.14
CA VAL A 101 -19.61 6.47 -2.31
C VAL A 101 -18.17 6.06 -2.02
N ALA A 102 -17.76 4.93 -2.57
CA ALA A 102 -16.40 4.43 -2.46
C ALA A 102 -15.94 3.85 -3.79
N PHE A 103 -14.73 4.24 -4.21
CA PHE A 103 -14.10 3.77 -5.45
C PHE A 103 -12.88 2.87 -5.18
N ALA A 104 -12.55 2.66 -3.91
CA ALA A 104 -11.43 1.84 -3.49
C ALA A 104 -11.69 1.17 -2.12
N PRO A 105 -11.12 -0.02 -1.88
CA PRO A 105 -11.21 -0.66 -0.58
C PRO A 105 -10.30 0.03 0.43
N THR A 106 -10.77 0.16 1.67
CA THR A 106 -10.00 0.77 2.78
C THR A 106 -9.66 -0.24 3.88
N CYS A 107 -10.23 -1.45 3.83
CA CYS A 107 -9.88 -2.51 4.75
C CYS A 107 -8.43 -2.98 4.55
N ARG A 108 -7.55 -2.68 5.53
CA ARG A 108 -6.13 -3.09 5.52
C ARG A 108 -5.92 -4.57 5.21
N ARG A 109 -6.77 -5.45 5.76
CA ARG A 109 -6.66 -6.90 5.53
C ARG A 109 -7.04 -7.30 4.11
N CYS A 110 -8.04 -6.66 3.52
CA CYS A 110 -8.39 -6.89 2.10
C CYS A 110 -7.24 -6.42 1.21
N LEU A 111 -6.71 -5.21 1.44
CA LEU A 111 -5.56 -4.67 0.71
C LEU A 111 -4.36 -5.62 0.71
N THR A 112 -3.96 -6.14 1.89
CA THR A 112 -2.87 -7.12 1.98
C THR A 112 -3.14 -8.44 1.22
N LEU A 113 -4.40 -8.83 1.07
CA LEU A 113 -4.76 -10.07 0.37
C LEU A 113 -4.84 -9.86 -1.15
N ILE A 114 -5.20 -8.66 -1.60
CA ILE A 114 -5.20 -8.27 -3.01
C ILE A 114 -3.80 -8.37 -3.62
N ASP A 115 -2.75 -8.05 -2.86
CA ASP A 115 -1.36 -8.14 -3.33
C ASP A 115 -1.01 -9.51 -3.94
N ARG A 116 -1.71 -10.59 -3.54
CA ARG A 116 -1.50 -11.95 -4.06
C ARG A 116 -2.05 -12.17 -5.48
N TYR A 117 -2.92 -11.29 -5.95
CA TYR A 117 -3.51 -11.37 -7.29
C TYR A 117 -2.62 -10.73 -8.35
N TYR A 118 -1.62 -9.96 -7.93
CA TYR A 118 -0.63 -9.38 -8.83
C TYR A 118 0.61 -10.29 -8.86
N PRO A 119 1.21 -10.50 -10.06
CA PRO A 119 2.47 -11.24 -10.14
C PRO A 119 3.52 -10.53 -9.30
N LYS A 120 4.38 -11.31 -8.64
CA LYS A 120 5.53 -10.73 -7.95
C LYS A 120 6.34 -9.95 -9.01
N PRO A 121 6.63 -8.66 -8.78
CA PRO A 121 7.49 -7.89 -9.68
C PRO A 121 8.82 -8.63 -9.89
N PRO A 122 9.38 -8.61 -11.11
CA PRO A 122 10.71 -9.15 -11.33
C PRO A 122 11.69 -8.43 -10.41
N ALA A 123 12.66 -9.17 -9.87
CA ALA A 123 13.73 -8.55 -9.11
C ALA A 123 14.55 -7.66 -10.05
N ASP A 124 14.77 -6.40 -9.66
CA ASP A 124 15.65 -5.51 -10.40
C ASP A 124 17.09 -6.08 -10.36
N PRO A 125 17.84 -6.10 -11.48
CA PRO A 125 19.23 -6.57 -11.50
C PRO A 125 20.14 -5.92 -10.43
N ARG A 126 19.84 -4.68 -10.05
CA ARG A 126 20.58 -3.91 -9.03
C ARG A 126 20.33 -4.37 -7.61
N PHE A 127 19.26 -5.13 -7.38
CA PHE A 127 18.74 -5.42 -6.04
C PHE A 127 19.82 -5.96 -5.10
N SER A 128 20.53 -7.01 -5.51
CA SER A 128 21.53 -7.68 -4.67
C SER A 128 22.73 -6.77 -4.36
N LEU A 129 23.19 -6.00 -5.35
CA LEU A 129 24.31 -5.07 -5.19
C LEU A 129 23.94 -3.93 -4.24
N VAL A 130 22.78 -3.30 -4.44
CA VAL A 130 22.33 -2.20 -3.58
C VAL A 130 22.09 -2.68 -2.15
N ALA A 131 21.51 -3.87 -1.96
CA ALA A 131 21.32 -4.46 -0.65
C ALA A 131 22.67 -4.68 0.06
N GLN A 132 23.67 -5.18 -0.65
CA GLN A 132 25.01 -5.42 -0.16
C GLN A 132 25.70 -4.12 0.26
N LEU A 133 25.73 -3.11 -0.63
CA LEU A 133 26.33 -1.80 -0.37
C LEU A 133 25.69 -1.10 0.82
N ALA A 134 24.35 -1.10 0.88
CA ALA A 134 23.64 -0.52 2.01
C ALA A 134 23.95 -1.25 3.33
N ALA A 135 24.08 -2.58 3.29
CA ALA A 135 24.47 -3.35 4.47
C ALA A 135 25.91 -3.07 4.89
N ASP A 136 26.84 -2.91 3.95
CA ASP A 136 28.24 -2.54 4.22
C ASP A 136 28.31 -1.19 4.92
N VAL A 137 27.65 -0.17 4.36
CA VAL A 137 27.55 1.17 4.95
C VAL A 137 26.95 1.13 6.36
N VAL A 138 25.89 0.35 6.60
CA VAL A 138 25.32 0.21 7.95
C VAL A 138 26.29 -0.48 8.90
N CYS A 139 27.07 -1.45 8.45
CA CYS A 139 28.07 -2.13 9.29
C CYS A 139 29.25 -1.21 9.62
N GLU A 140 29.59 -0.27 8.74
CA GLU A 140 30.68 0.69 8.93
C GLU A 140 30.27 1.90 9.78
N GLN A 141 29.04 2.41 9.61
CA GLN A 141 28.64 3.70 10.18
C GLN A 141 27.44 3.58 11.13
N GLY A 142 26.72 2.47 11.09
CA GLY A 142 25.49 2.27 11.87
C GLY A 142 24.24 2.89 11.25
N PHE A 143 24.35 3.55 10.08
CA PHE A 143 23.19 4.06 9.35
C PHE A 143 23.45 4.09 7.85
N ALA A 144 22.39 4.00 7.05
CA ALA A 144 22.44 4.20 5.60
C ALA A 144 21.13 4.79 5.07
N GLU A 145 21.25 5.52 3.96
CA GLU A 145 20.14 6.04 3.18
C GLU A 145 20.21 5.48 1.76
N VAL A 146 19.17 4.76 1.32
CA VAL A 146 19.06 4.26 -0.06
C VAL A 146 18.02 5.08 -0.81
N ARG A 147 18.42 5.82 -1.85
CA ARG A 147 17.55 6.73 -2.62
C ARG A 147 17.12 6.12 -3.95
N GLY A 148 15.94 6.53 -4.43
CA GLY A 148 15.43 6.14 -5.75
C GLY A 148 14.99 4.69 -5.86
N VAL A 149 14.65 4.05 -4.72
CA VAL A 149 14.23 2.65 -4.70
C VAL A 149 12.83 2.51 -5.30
N PRO A 150 12.64 1.68 -6.35
CA PRO A 150 11.33 1.39 -6.90
C PRO A 150 10.37 0.87 -5.81
N GLY A 151 9.15 1.41 -5.76
CA GLY A 151 8.20 1.17 -4.66
C GLY A 151 7.90 -0.30 -4.41
N ASP A 152 7.87 -1.09 -5.48
CA ASP A 152 7.65 -2.52 -5.51
C ASP A 152 8.83 -3.34 -4.95
N GLN A 153 10.04 -2.77 -4.95
CA GLN A 153 11.27 -3.39 -4.42
C GLN A 153 11.55 -3.00 -2.96
N GLN A 154 11.01 -1.89 -2.46
CA GLN A 154 11.33 -1.33 -1.13
C GLN A 154 11.15 -2.33 0.02
N THR A 155 10.05 -3.09 0.01
CA THR A 155 9.76 -4.04 1.10
C THR A 155 10.76 -5.18 1.16
N GLU A 156 11.11 -5.74 0.00
CA GLU A 156 12.06 -6.85 -0.10
C GLU A 156 13.48 -6.36 0.17
N LEU A 157 13.86 -5.19 -0.34
CA LEU A 157 15.17 -4.57 -0.10
C LEU A 157 15.40 -4.38 1.41
N ARG A 158 14.40 -3.85 2.12
CA ARG A 158 14.45 -3.70 3.57
C ARG A 158 14.59 -5.03 4.30
N LYS A 159 13.99 -6.11 3.81
CA LYS A 159 14.16 -7.44 4.42
C LYS A 159 15.59 -7.92 4.23
N GLU A 160 16.12 -7.80 3.02
CA GLU A 160 17.46 -8.31 2.70
C GLU A 160 18.55 -7.52 3.44
N ILE A 161 18.49 -6.19 3.47
CA ILE A 161 19.48 -5.38 4.22
C ILE A 161 19.44 -5.75 5.72
N ARG A 162 18.24 -5.87 6.32
CA ARG A 162 18.13 -6.26 7.74
C ARG A 162 18.73 -7.63 8.02
N LYS A 163 18.57 -8.57 7.09
CA LYS A 163 19.16 -9.90 7.16
C LYS A 163 20.68 -9.82 7.05
N LEU A 164 21.21 -9.17 6.02
CA LEU A 164 22.66 -9.01 5.81
C LEU A 164 23.36 -8.35 6.99
N VAL A 165 22.80 -7.26 7.54
CA VAL A 165 23.37 -6.59 8.71
C VAL A 165 23.33 -7.50 9.93
N ARG A 166 22.23 -8.23 10.15
CA ARG A 166 22.11 -9.17 11.27
C ARG A 166 23.12 -10.32 11.16
N ASP A 167 23.29 -10.87 9.96
CA ASP A 167 24.21 -11.98 9.72
C ASP A 167 25.67 -11.58 9.99
N ARG A 168 26.02 -10.30 9.79
CA ARG A 168 27.38 -9.78 10.01
C ARG A 168 27.65 -9.29 11.43
N THR A 169 26.67 -8.61 12.03
CA THR A 169 26.86 -7.90 13.30
C THR A 169 26.19 -8.60 14.48
N GLY A 170 25.26 -9.53 14.22
CA GLY A 170 24.38 -10.10 15.24
C GLY A 170 23.29 -9.13 15.74
N HIS A 171 23.24 -7.90 15.25
CA HIS A 171 22.33 -6.87 15.75
C HIS A 171 21.06 -6.72 14.91
N THR A 172 20.02 -6.17 15.54
CA THR A 172 18.78 -5.81 14.86
C THR A 172 18.85 -4.40 14.29
N THR A 173 18.14 -4.17 13.20
CA THR A 173 18.08 -2.85 12.54
C THR A 173 16.66 -2.35 12.40
N LYS A 174 16.50 -1.03 12.51
CA LYS A 174 15.26 -0.31 12.21
C LYS A 174 15.31 0.13 10.75
N THR A 175 14.18 0.03 10.06
CA THR A 175 14.05 0.50 8.67
C THR A 175 12.76 1.27 8.49
N PHE A 176 12.81 2.37 7.78
CA PHE A 176 11.64 3.18 7.44
C PHE A 176 11.73 3.64 5.97
N CYS A 177 10.57 3.78 5.32
CA CYS A 177 10.47 4.32 3.97
C CYS A 177 9.84 5.71 4.03
N ARG A 178 10.35 6.62 3.22
CA ARG A 178 9.69 7.88 2.88
C ARG A 178 9.86 8.10 1.40
N ASP A 179 8.75 8.19 0.67
CA ASP A 179 8.74 8.33 -0.78
C ASP A 179 9.53 7.18 -1.46
N SER A 180 10.57 7.51 -2.23
CA SER A 180 11.49 6.53 -2.87
C SER A 180 12.76 6.26 -2.04
N THR A 181 12.80 6.71 -0.79
CA THR A 181 13.99 6.60 0.07
C THR A 181 13.76 5.59 1.19
N VAL A 182 14.71 4.67 1.35
CA VAL A 182 14.77 3.70 2.44
C VAL A 182 15.89 4.11 3.40
N TYR A 183 15.53 4.32 4.66
CA TYR A 183 16.48 4.60 5.72
C TYR A 183 16.66 3.36 6.59
N ILE A 184 17.91 3.10 6.98
CA ILE A 184 18.31 1.97 7.81
C ILE A 184 19.19 2.48 8.95
N GLU A 185 18.90 2.01 10.16
CA GLU A 185 19.67 2.35 11.36
C GLU A 185 19.95 1.08 12.17
N CYS A 186 21.22 0.89 12.54
CA CYS A 186 21.67 -0.06 13.55
C CYS A 186 22.19 0.74 14.75
N ARG A 187 21.39 0.81 15.83
CA ARG A 187 21.71 1.65 16.98
C ARG A 187 23.02 1.24 17.66
N GLU A 188 23.27 -0.06 17.74
CA GLU A 188 24.46 -0.63 18.36
C GLU A 188 25.72 -0.23 17.59
N VAL A 189 25.74 -0.40 16.27
CA VAL A 189 26.87 0.04 15.43
C VAL A 189 26.99 1.57 15.46
N TYR A 190 25.88 2.31 15.36
CA TYR A 190 25.91 3.77 15.41
C TYR A 190 26.53 4.27 16.72
N SER A 191 26.22 3.62 17.84
CA SER A 191 26.75 3.97 19.15
C SER A 191 28.28 3.78 19.26
N GLN A 192 28.84 2.83 18.50
CA GLN A 192 30.29 2.61 18.45
C GLN A 192 31.00 3.78 17.76
N HIS A 193 30.35 4.43 16.80
CA HIS A 193 30.87 5.56 16.03
C HIS A 193 30.33 6.93 16.48
N ALA A 194 29.61 6.99 17.60
CA ALA A 194 28.88 8.18 18.02
C ALA A 194 29.76 9.44 18.16
N ALA A 195 31.00 9.28 18.63
CA ALA A 195 31.94 10.40 18.78
C ALA A 195 32.42 10.96 17.43
N GLU A 196 32.59 10.10 16.42
CA GLU A 196 32.97 10.50 15.06
C GLU A 196 31.81 11.21 14.37
N HIS A 197 30.60 10.66 14.49
CA HIS A 197 29.37 11.25 13.99
C HIS A 197 29.08 12.62 14.61
N ALA A 198 29.27 12.76 15.93
CA ALA A 198 29.11 14.04 16.62
C ALA A 198 30.10 15.09 16.11
N ARG A 199 31.35 14.70 15.84
CA ARG A 199 32.38 15.59 15.29
C ARG A 199 32.03 16.04 13.87
N ALA A 200 31.68 15.10 12.99
CA ALA A 200 31.29 15.40 11.62
C ALA A 200 30.03 16.29 11.55
N GLY A 201 29.06 16.04 12.44
CA GLY A 201 27.87 16.88 12.59
C GLY A 201 28.18 18.30 13.04
N ALA A 202 29.06 18.46 14.03
CA ALA A 202 29.50 19.78 14.50
C ALA A 202 30.23 20.56 13.39
N GLU A 203 31.14 19.91 12.67
CA GLU A 203 31.86 20.49 11.53
C GLU A 203 30.89 20.95 10.43
N ALA A 204 29.89 20.14 10.11
CA ALA A 204 28.86 20.50 9.14
C ALA A 204 28.04 21.74 9.53
N ILE A 205 27.65 21.85 10.80
CA ILE A 205 26.93 23.02 11.32
C ILE A 205 27.84 24.25 11.29
N SER A 206 29.09 24.12 11.73
CA SER A 206 30.07 25.21 11.70
C SER A 206 30.31 25.72 10.28
N GLU A 207 30.45 24.83 9.29
CA GLU A 207 30.59 25.23 7.90
C GLU A 207 29.36 25.96 7.35
N TYR A 208 28.15 25.48 7.66
CA TYR A 208 26.91 26.12 7.25
C TYR A 208 26.77 27.53 7.83
N LEU A 209 27.07 27.69 9.11
CA LEU A 209 27.06 28.99 9.78
C LEU A 209 28.13 29.93 9.22
N ALA A 210 29.32 29.41 8.87
CA ALA A 210 30.39 30.18 8.25
C ALA A 210 30.13 30.56 6.79
N ALA A 211 29.15 29.92 6.14
CA ALA A 211 28.71 30.19 4.77
C ALA A 211 27.42 31.04 4.72
N ASP A 212 27.14 31.81 5.78
CA ASP A 212 25.94 32.65 5.91
C ASP A 212 24.61 31.91 5.68
N GLY A 213 24.58 30.61 5.99
CA GLY A 213 23.40 29.77 5.83
C GLY A 213 23.20 29.20 4.42
N GLU A 214 24.18 29.35 3.52
CA GLU A 214 24.14 28.68 2.23
C GLU A 214 24.79 27.28 2.32
N PRO A 215 24.06 26.20 1.98
CA PRO A 215 24.63 24.86 1.93
C PRO A 215 25.69 24.79 0.82
N ARG A 216 26.96 24.55 1.18
CA ARG A 216 27.99 24.27 0.17
C ARG A 216 27.66 22.97 -0.57
N PRO A 217 27.84 22.89 -1.90
CA PRO A 217 27.67 21.66 -2.64
C PRO A 217 28.68 20.62 -2.15
N ARG A 218 28.20 19.65 -1.37
CA ARG A 218 28.98 18.52 -0.88
C ARG A 218 28.83 17.35 -1.84
N ARG A 219 29.86 16.49 -1.92
CA ARG A 219 29.70 15.16 -2.49
C ARG A 219 28.54 14.45 -1.76
N PRO A 220 27.80 13.56 -2.45
CA PRO A 220 26.87 12.67 -1.78
C PRO A 220 27.61 12.03 -0.61
N ALA A 221 27.01 12.10 0.57
CA ALA A 221 27.67 11.61 1.76
C ALA A 221 27.89 10.09 1.64
N ASP A 222 28.96 9.59 2.28
CA ASP A 222 29.40 8.19 2.13
C ASP A 222 28.35 7.18 2.64
N TRP A 223 27.35 7.66 3.40
CA TRP A 223 26.22 6.88 3.87
C TRP A 223 25.02 6.82 2.91
N VAL A 224 25.09 7.48 1.75
CA VAL A 224 24.02 7.53 0.76
C VAL A 224 24.32 6.58 -0.39
N VAL A 225 23.47 5.55 -0.54
CA VAL A 225 23.48 4.63 -1.68
C VAL A 225 22.38 5.05 -2.65
N SER A 226 22.74 5.44 -3.87
CA SER A 226 21.75 5.74 -4.91
C SER A 226 21.42 4.48 -5.70
N TRP A 227 20.13 4.18 -5.88
CA TRP A 227 19.69 3.05 -6.71
C TRP A 227 20.12 3.21 -8.17
N GLU A 228 20.01 4.43 -8.71
CA GLU A 228 20.22 4.74 -10.13
C GLU A 228 21.69 4.75 -10.56
N THR A 229 22.61 4.83 -9.60
CA THR A 229 24.05 4.94 -9.89
C THR A 229 24.65 3.64 -10.41
N TRP A 230 23.98 2.51 -10.19
CA TRP A 230 24.49 1.19 -10.52
C TRP A 230 23.84 0.71 -11.81
N ASN A 231 24.61 0.51 -12.86
CA ASN A 231 24.16 -0.25 -14.02
C ASN A 231 24.70 -1.67 -13.88
N VAL A 232 23.80 -2.65 -13.91
CA VAL A 232 24.15 -4.07 -13.89
C VAL A 232 23.69 -4.59 -15.24
N ASP A 233 24.65 -4.80 -16.15
CA ASP A 233 24.43 -5.43 -17.46
C ASP A 233 24.23 -6.94 -17.31
#